data_AF-A0A1Y1NFL2-F1
#
_entry.id   AF-A0A1Y1NFL2-F1
#
_cell.length_a   1.000
_cell.length_b   1.000
_cell.length_c   1.000
_cell.angle_alpha   90.00
_cell.angle_beta   90.00
_cell.angle_gamma   90.00
#
_symmetry.space_group_name_H-M   'P 1'
#
loop_
_entity.id
_entity.type
_entity.pdbx_description
1 polymer ?
#
loop_
_entity_poly.entity_id
_entity_poly.type
_entity_poly.pdbx_seq_one_letter_code
_entity_poly.pdbx_strand_id
1 'polypeptide(L)'
;FKRHLLKHQASKDFKCDHCVFTANNKQCLIRHLLKHRVSKEFKCDKCGYGTNNKSHLKQHALIHKESKDFKCDYCDYATNIKSSFNLHVKWHLLAENVSKEFKCDKCEYATNFKSYFKRHLLTHKASKDFICDKCHYATNIKAHY
;
A
#
# COMPACT_ATOMS: atom_id res chain seq x y z
N PHE A 1 -6.24 -10.01 26.72
CA PHE A 1 -7.20 -11.04 26.30
C PHE A 1 -8.47 -10.47 25.65
N LYS A 2 -9.33 -9.72 26.36
CA LYS A 2 -10.59 -9.13 25.81
C LYS A 2 -10.42 -8.33 24.49
N ARG A 3 -9.40 -7.47 24.39
CA ARG A 3 -9.09 -6.70 23.15
C ARG A 3 -8.69 -7.56 21.95
N HIS A 4 -8.09 -8.73 22.18
CA HIS A 4 -7.73 -9.67 21.10
C HIS A 4 -8.98 -10.39 20.58
N LEU A 5 -9.89 -10.78 21.47
CA LEU A 5 -11.15 -11.44 21.12
C LEU A 5 -12.04 -10.57 20.23
N LEU A 6 -12.02 -9.24 20.39
CA LEU A 6 -12.71 -8.30 19.49
C LEU A 6 -12.22 -8.36 18.03
N LYS A 7 -11.06 -8.96 17.74
CA LYS A 7 -10.62 -9.22 16.35
C LYS A 7 -11.32 -10.41 15.70
N HIS A 8 -11.79 -11.35 16.51
CA HIS A 8 -12.52 -12.55 16.07
C HIS A 8 -14.03 -12.36 16.08
N GLN A 9 -14.52 -11.30 16.72
CA GLN A 9 -15.93 -10.93 16.73
C GLN A 9 -16.27 -10.12 15.48
N ALA A 10 -17.31 -10.54 14.73
CA ALA A 10 -17.80 -9.84 13.54
C ALA A 10 -18.54 -8.52 13.86
N SER A 11 -18.70 -8.17 15.15
CA SER A 11 -19.41 -6.97 15.57
C SER A 11 -18.57 -5.72 15.25
N LYS A 12 -18.95 -5.07 14.16
CA LYS A 12 -18.39 -3.82 13.65
C LYS A 12 -19.12 -2.64 14.31
N ASP A 13 -18.97 -2.55 15.63
CA ASP A 13 -19.81 -1.66 16.45
C ASP A 13 -19.41 -0.18 16.34
N PHE A 14 -18.21 0.10 15.83
CA PHE A 14 -17.68 1.47 15.71
C PHE A 14 -17.76 1.94 14.27
N LYS A 15 -18.81 2.71 13.94
CA LYS A 15 -19.02 3.29 12.61
C LYS A 15 -18.33 4.64 12.47
N CYS A 16 -17.92 4.98 11.25
CA CYS A 16 -17.45 6.31 10.91
C CYS A 16 -18.61 7.16 10.41
N ASP A 17 -18.72 8.40 10.89
CA ASP A 17 -19.80 9.30 10.50
C ASP A 17 -19.57 9.97 9.14
N HIS A 18 -18.36 9.86 8.59
CA HIS A 18 -17.97 10.50 7.32
C HIS A 18 -17.89 9.53 6.14
N CYS A 19 -17.94 8.21 6.37
CA CYS A 19 -17.92 7.20 5.30
C CYS A 19 -18.41 5.83 5.78
N VAL A 20 -18.56 4.87 4.86
CA VAL A 20 -19.02 3.50 5.15
C VAL A 20 -18.05 2.63 5.97
N PHE A 21 -16.97 3.21 6.49
CA PHE A 21 -15.97 2.47 7.26
C PHE A 21 -16.50 2.10 8.64
N THR A 22 -16.18 0.87 9.06
CA THR A 22 -16.53 0.35 10.38
C THR A 22 -15.32 -0.36 11.01
N ALA A 23 -15.15 -0.20 12.31
CA ALA A 23 -14.11 -0.84 13.09
C ALA A 23 -14.70 -1.76 14.18
N ASN A 24 -13.92 -2.76 14.55
CA ASN A 24 -14.20 -3.68 15.65
C ASN A 24 -13.70 -3.16 17.01
N ASN A 25 -13.03 -2.01 17.03
CA ASN A 25 -12.62 -1.35 18.26
C ASN A 25 -12.47 0.16 18.06
N LYS A 26 -12.64 0.90 19.16
CA LYS A 26 -12.56 2.37 19.19
C LYS A 26 -11.21 2.92 18.69
N GLN A 27 -10.09 2.26 18.98
CA GLN A 27 -8.76 2.75 18.57
C GLN A 27 -8.57 2.70 17.04
N CYS A 28 -9.11 1.68 16.39
CA CYS A 28 -9.13 1.58 14.94
C CYS A 28 -10.01 2.66 14.30
N LEU A 29 -11.16 2.98 14.89
CA LEU A 29 -12.00 4.09 14.43
C LEU A 29 -11.28 5.44 14.60
N ILE A 30 -10.70 5.73 15.78
CA ILE A 30 -9.93 6.97 16.02
C ILE A 30 -8.81 7.12 14.99
N ARG A 31 -8.05 6.05 14.72
CA ARG A 31 -7.00 6.08 13.70
C ARG A 31 -7.54 6.29 12.29
N HIS A 32 -8.71 5.74 11.98
CA HIS A 32 -9.36 5.95 10.70
C HIS A 32 -9.78 7.42 10.53
N LEU A 33 -10.33 8.05 11.57
CA LEU A 33 -10.77 9.46 11.53
C LEU A 33 -9.62 10.42 11.19
N LEU A 34 -8.36 10.06 11.47
CA LEU A 34 -7.19 10.83 11.04
C LEU A 34 -7.09 11.01 9.52
N LYS A 35 -7.75 10.15 8.73
CA LYS A 35 -7.82 10.25 7.26
C LYS A 35 -8.79 11.33 6.77
N HIS A 36 -9.79 11.68 7.58
CA HIS A 36 -10.78 12.71 7.26
C HIS A 36 -10.29 14.12 7.64
N ARG A 37 -9.22 14.22 8.41
CA ARG A 37 -8.59 15.50 8.74
C ARG A 37 -7.80 16.03 7.54
N VAL A 38 -8.13 17.25 7.12
CA VAL A 38 -7.47 17.96 6.01
C VAL A 38 -6.08 18.46 6.42
N SER A 39 -5.95 19.01 7.64
CA SER A 39 -4.66 19.43 8.18
C SER A 39 -3.78 18.21 8.46
N LYS A 40 -2.46 18.35 8.26
CA LYS A 40 -1.45 17.34 8.57
C LYS A 40 -0.64 17.82 9.78
N GLU A 41 -0.94 17.26 10.95
CA GLU A 41 -0.34 17.66 12.23
C GLU A 41 1.15 17.32 12.32
N PHE A 42 1.57 16.18 11.78
CA PHE A 42 2.95 15.72 11.83
C PHE A 42 3.62 15.96 10.48
N LYS A 43 4.59 16.87 10.45
CA LYS A 43 5.36 17.22 9.24
C LYS A 43 6.77 16.64 9.33
N CYS A 44 7.34 16.32 8.17
CA CYS A 44 8.74 15.96 8.07
C CYS A 44 9.59 17.23 7.99
N ASP A 45 10.67 17.28 8.76
CA ASP A 45 11.56 18.44 8.78
C ASP A 45 12.52 18.47 7.58
N LYS A 46 12.63 17.36 6.85
CA LYS A 46 13.55 17.19 5.72
C LYS A 46 12.89 17.33 4.34
N CYS A 47 11.56 17.27 4.25
CA CYS A 47 10.84 17.38 2.99
C CYS A 47 9.37 17.78 3.21
N GLY A 48 8.62 18.04 2.13
CA GLY A 48 7.20 18.43 2.20
C GLY A 48 6.22 17.35 2.66
N TYR A 49 6.69 16.20 3.16
CA TYR A 49 5.80 15.13 3.63
C TYR A 49 5.12 15.52 4.94
N GLY A 50 3.83 15.19 5.06
CA GLY A 50 3.08 15.34 6.30
C GLY A 50 1.97 14.30 6.43
N THR A 51 1.59 13.99 7.67
CA THR A 51 0.60 12.98 8.03
C THR A 51 -0.07 13.30 9.36
N ASN A 52 -1.26 12.74 9.60
CA ASN A 52 -1.93 12.80 10.91
C ASN A 52 -1.61 11.61 11.80
N ASN A 53 -0.77 10.68 11.34
CA ASN A 53 -0.37 9.51 12.11
C ASN A 53 1.13 9.59 12.45
N LYS A 54 1.44 9.82 13.73
CA LYS A 54 2.82 9.89 14.23
C LYS A 54 3.66 8.66 13.86
N SER A 55 3.08 7.46 13.88
CA SER A 55 3.80 6.24 13.50
C SER A 55 4.17 6.22 12.01
N HIS A 56 3.32 6.79 11.15
CA HIS A 56 3.64 6.94 9.73
C HIS A 56 4.75 7.97 9.52
N LEU A 57 4.79 9.07 10.29
CA LEU A 57 5.90 10.02 10.20
C LEU A 57 7.23 9.36 10.62
N LYS A 58 7.23 8.59 11.73
CA LYS A 58 8.41 7.84 12.17
C LYS A 58 8.91 6.87 11.10
N GLN A 59 8.00 6.11 10.48
CA GLN A 59 8.36 5.22 9.38
C GLN A 59 8.86 5.99 8.16
N HIS A 60 8.23 7.11 7.81
CA HIS A 60 8.67 7.97 6.72
C HIS A 60 10.09 8.49 6.96
N ALA A 61 10.43 8.89 8.18
CA ALA A 61 11.77 9.39 8.50
C ALA A 61 12.89 8.39 8.16
N LEU A 62 12.58 7.09 8.10
CA LEU A 62 13.53 6.05 7.71
C LEU A 62 13.99 6.13 6.25
N ILE A 63 13.25 6.83 5.38
CA ILE A 63 13.69 7.07 3.99
C ILE A 63 14.87 8.04 3.93
N HIS A 64 14.99 8.92 4.93
CA HIS A 64 16.04 9.93 5.03
C HIS A 64 17.28 9.43 5.77
N LYS A 65 17.30 8.15 6.14
CA LYS A 65 18.46 7.50 6.75
C LYS A 65 19.32 6.93 5.62
N GLU A 66 20.60 7.30 5.60
CA GLU A 66 21.56 6.85 4.58
C GLU A 66 21.88 5.36 4.73
N SER A 67 22.00 4.87 5.96
CA SER A 67 22.18 3.44 6.21
C SER A 67 20.90 2.68 5.88
N LYS A 68 21.04 1.49 5.30
CA LYS A 68 19.93 0.56 5.05
C LYS A 68 20.10 -0.67 5.93
N ASP A 69 19.21 -0.82 6.90
CA ASP A 69 19.33 -1.83 7.97
C ASP A 69 18.92 -3.24 7.50
N PHE A 70 18.10 -3.35 6.45
CA PHE A 70 17.70 -4.62 5.86
C PHE A 70 18.28 -4.75 4.46
N LYS A 71 19.22 -5.68 4.27
CA LYS A 71 19.87 -5.99 2.98
C LYS A 71 19.42 -7.38 2.52
N CYS A 72 19.14 -7.52 1.23
CA CYS A 72 18.79 -8.80 0.64
C CYS A 72 20.06 -9.62 0.38
N ASP A 73 20.01 -10.91 0.68
CA ASP A 73 21.13 -11.83 0.41
C ASP A 73 21.14 -12.33 -1.04
N TYR A 74 20.03 -12.15 -1.76
CA TYR A 74 19.85 -12.66 -3.13
C TYR A 74 20.08 -11.58 -4.21
N CYS A 75 20.14 -10.30 -3.84
CA CYS A 75 20.39 -9.18 -4.76
C CYS A 75 20.78 -7.89 -4.00
N ASP A 76 21.10 -6.82 -4.72
CA ASP A 76 21.52 -5.54 -4.13
C ASP A 76 20.39 -4.71 -3.48
N TYR A 77 19.18 -5.27 -3.38
CA TYR A 77 18.06 -4.57 -2.75
C TYR A 77 18.31 -4.39 -1.24
N ALA A 78 18.16 -3.15 -0.77
CA ALA A 78 18.22 -2.84 0.65
C ALA A 78 17.24 -1.72 1.03
N THR A 79 16.71 -1.76 2.26
CA THR A 79 15.71 -0.83 2.79
C THR A 79 15.81 -0.68 4.31
N ASN A 80 15.24 0.38 4.87
CA ASN A 80 15.04 0.54 6.32
C ASN A 80 13.65 0.09 6.79
N ILE A 81 12.79 -0.36 5.87
CA ILE A 81 11.41 -0.72 6.17
C ILE A 81 11.27 -2.24 6.16
N LYS A 82 11.17 -2.84 7.35
CA LYS A 82 11.06 -4.31 7.54
C LYS A 82 9.94 -4.95 6.72
N SER A 83 8.77 -4.32 6.66
CA SER A 83 7.64 -4.87 5.89
C SER A 83 7.92 -4.91 4.39
N SER A 84 8.64 -3.92 3.86
CA SER A 84 9.05 -3.88 2.46
C SER A 84 10.10 -4.93 2.19
N PHE A 85 11.07 -5.10 3.10
CA PHE A 85 12.07 -6.16 3.02
C PHE A 85 11.44 -7.56 2.99
N ASN A 86 10.54 -7.86 3.93
CA ASN A 86 9.86 -9.16 3.98
C ASN A 86 9.07 -9.45 2.70
N LEU A 87 8.39 -8.44 2.13
CA LEU A 87 7.68 -8.61 0.87
C LEU A 87 8.64 -8.87 -0.30
N HIS A 88 9.78 -8.20 -0.31
CA HIS A 88 10.83 -8.39 -1.30
C HIS A 88 11.46 -9.79 -1.20
N VAL A 89 11.85 -10.26 -0.02
CA VAL A 89 12.39 -11.62 0.15
C VAL A 89 11.36 -12.67 -0.23
N LYS A 90 10.08 -12.46 0.12
CA LYS A 90 8.99 -13.32 -0.33
C LYS A 90 8.91 -13.40 -1.87
N TRP A 91 9.29 -12.35 -2.60
CA TRP A 91 9.38 -12.43 -4.05
C TRP A 91 10.44 -13.42 -4.50
N HIS A 92 11.64 -13.41 -3.93
CA HIS A 92 12.68 -14.39 -4.28
C HIS A 92 12.18 -15.83 -4.07
N LEU A 93 11.58 -16.12 -2.91
CA LEU A 93 11.04 -17.45 -2.60
C LEU A 93 9.89 -17.90 -3.53
N LEU A 94 9.06 -16.95 -3.96
CA LEU A 94 7.95 -17.21 -4.89
C LEU A 94 8.37 -17.16 -6.36
N ALA A 95 9.50 -16.54 -6.71
CA ALA A 95 10.00 -16.50 -8.08
C ALA A 95 10.70 -17.82 -8.43
N GLU A 96 11.36 -18.45 -7.46
CA GLU A 96 11.93 -19.80 -7.63
C GLU A 96 10.86 -20.90 -7.72
N ASN A 97 9.68 -20.67 -7.15
CA ASN A 97 8.51 -21.53 -7.34
C ASN A 97 7.65 -21.01 -8.50
N VAL A 98 7.77 -21.62 -9.68
CA VAL A 98 7.06 -21.26 -10.93
C VAL A 98 5.54 -21.54 -10.85
N SER A 99 4.90 -21.41 -9.70
CA SER A 99 3.44 -21.36 -9.61
C SER A 99 3.00 -19.91 -9.75
N LYS A 100 2.86 -19.41 -10.99
CA LYS A 100 2.25 -18.10 -11.25
C LYS A 100 0.75 -18.17 -10.96
N GLU A 101 0.35 -17.85 -9.73
CA GLU A 101 -1.04 -18.00 -9.23
C GLU A 101 -2.04 -17.14 -10.01
N PHE A 102 -1.65 -15.94 -10.44
CA PHE A 102 -2.53 -15.02 -11.17
C PHE A 102 -2.13 -14.96 -12.64
N LYS A 103 -2.87 -15.65 -13.49
CA LYS A 103 -2.70 -15.65 -14.96
C LYS A 103 -3.76 -14.79 -15.61
N CYS A 104 -3.39 -14.04 -16.65
CA CYS A 104 -4.34 -13.29 -17.43
C CYS A 104 -5.00 -14.19 -18.48
N ASP A 105 -6.31 -14.09 -18.64
CA ASP A 105 -7.04 -14.87 -19.66
C ASP A 105 -6.93 -14.26 -21.07
N LYS A 106 -6.44 -13.01 -21.17
CA LYS A 106 -6.37 -12.24 -22.42
C LYS A 106 -4.96 -12.17 -23.03
N CYS A 107 -3.92 -12.53 -22.28
CA CYS A 107 -2.54 -12.54 -22.76
C CYS A 107 -1.65 -13.40 -21.86
N GLU A 108 -0.38 -13.56 -22.23
CA GLU A 108 0.57 -14.42 -21.50
C GLU A 108 1.05 -13.86 -20.15
N TYR A 109 0.54 -12.70 -19.72
CA TYR A 109 0.94 -12.09 -18.46
C TYR A 109 0.50 -12.94 -17.27
N ALA A 110 1.45 -13.22 -16.37
CA ALA A 110 1.16 -13.93 -15.14
C ALA A 110 2.08 -13.46 -13.99
N THR A 111 1.55 -13.45 -12.76
CA THR A 111 2.25 -12.94 -11.57
C THR A 111 1.79 -13.64 -10.29
N ASN A 112 2.60 -13.55 -9.24
CA ASN A 112 2.28 -14.05 -7.90
C ASN A 112 1.66 -12.98 -6.98
N PHE A 113 1.48 -11.76 -7.48
CA PHE A 113 0.94 -10.66 -6.69
C PHE A 113 -0.41 -10.19 -7.23
N LYS A 114 -1.44 -10.38 -6.41
CA LYS A 114 -2.80 -9.90 -6.68
C LYS A 114 -2.86 -8.40 -7.03
N SER A 115 -2.04 -7.56 -6.39
CA SER A 115 -1.99 -6.11 -6.69
C SER A 115 -1.45 -5.82 -8.08
N TYR A 116 -0.40 -6.52 -8.50
CA TYR A 116 0.17 -6.37 -9.84
C TYR A 116 -0.78 -6.92 -10.90
N PHE A 117 -1.43 -8.06 -10.64
CA PHE A 117 -2.44 -8.60 -11.52
C PHE A 117 -3.60 -7.63 -11.71
N LYS A 118 -4.16 -7.07 -10.62
CA LYS A 118 -5.23 -6.05 -10.70
C LYS A 118 -4.82 -4.84 -11.53
N ARG A 119 -3.58 -4.35 -11.37
CA ARG A 119 -3.06 -3.25 -12.18
C ARG A 119 -2.90 -3.65 -13.65
N HIS A 120 -2.40 -4.85 -13.92
CA HIS A 120 -2.29 -5.38 -15.27
C HIS A 120 -3.65 -5.45 -15.97
N LEU A 121 -4.72 -5.87 -15.29
CA LEU A 121 -6.06 -5.91 -15.89
C LEU A 121 -6.55 -4.55 -16.43
N LEU A 122 -6.02 -3.44 -15.89
CA LEU A 122 -6.33 -2.09 -16.37
C LEU A 122 -5.73 -1.80 -17.76
N THR A 123 -4.70 -2.52 -18.18
CA THR A 123 -4.12 -2.36 -19.54
C THR A 123 -5.03 -2.94 -20.62
N HIS A 124 -5.93 -3.85 -20.26
CA HIS A 124 -6.92 -4.45 -21.16
C HIS A 124 -8.22 -3.64 -21.27
N LYS A 125 -8.35 -2.57 -20.49
CA LYS A 125 -9.51 -1.67 -20.55
C LYS A 125 -9.34 -0.74 -21.75
N ALA A 126 -10.31 -0.74 -22.67
CA ALA A 126 -10.26 0.08 -23.89
C ALA A 126 -10.39 1.58 -23.61
N SER A 127 -11.23 1.96 -22.63
CA SER A 127 -11.31 3.36 -22.18
C SER A 127 -10.07 3.69 -21.35
N LYS A 128 -9.58 4.92 -21.47
CA LYS A 128 -8.50 5.47 -20.64
C LYS A 128 -9.08 6.45 -19.64
N ASP A 129 -8.94 6.14 -18.35
CA ASP A 129 -9.57 6.92 -17.28
C ASP A 129 -8.79 8.20 -16.93
N PHE A 130 -7.51 8.29 -17.31
CA PHE A 130 -6.66 9.44 -17.03
C PHE A 130 -6.12 10.01 -18.35
N ILE A 131 -6.63 11.18 -18.76
CA ILE A 131 -6.29 11.84 -20.03
C ILE A 131 -5.57 13.16 -19.72
N CYS A 132 -4.40 13.35 -20.33
CA CYS A 132 -3.61 14.56 -20.15
C CYS A 132 -4.32 15.72 -20.85
N ASP A 133 -4.47 16.83 -20.16
CA ASP A 133 -5.08 18.05 -20.68
C ASP A 133 -4.13 18.80 -21.63
N LYS A 134 -2.82 18.57 -21.50
CA LYS A 134 -1.78 19.27 -22.26
C LYS A 134 -1.22 18.48 -23.45
N CYS A 135 -1.51 17.18 -23.56
CA CYS A 135 -1.06 16.36 -24.68
C CYS A 135 -1.99 15.15 -24.90
N HIS A 136 -1.79 14.41 -25.97
CA HIS A 136 -2.61 13.22 -26.29
C HIS A 136 -2.29 11.98 -25.43
N TYR A 137 -1.51 12.12 -24.36
CA TYR A 137 -1.22 11.00 -23.47
C TYR A 137 -2.45 10.63 -22.65
N ALA A 138 -2.75 9.34 -22.59
CA ALA A 138 -3.81 8.82 -21.74
C ALA A 138 -3.47 7.41 -21.25
N THR A 139 -3.89 7.09 -20.03
CA THR A 139 -3.58 5.83 -19.33
C THR A 139 -4.73 5.39 -18.41
N ASN A 140 -4.76 4.11 -18.07
CA ASN A 140 -5.62 3.58 -17.00
C ASN A 140 -4.89 3.44 -15.65
N ILE A 141 -3.58 3.75 -15.63
CA ILE A 141 -2.74 3.62 -14.45
C ILE A 141 -2.48 5.03 -13.92
N LYS A 142 -3.15 5.40 -12.83
CA LYS A 142 -3.02 6.71 -12.19
C LYS A 142 -1.57 7.11 -11.86
N ALA A 143 -0.70 6.14 -11.56
CA ALA A 143 0.71 6.42 -11.26
C ALA A 143 1.53 6.88 -12.48
N HIS A 144 1.01 6.69 -13.70
CA HIS A 144 1.66 7.09 -14.94
C HIS A 144 1.03 8.35 -15.55
N TYR A 145 -0.03 8.87 -14.92
CA TYR A 145 -0.65 10.15 -15.25
C TYR A 145 0.05 11.26 -14.46
#